data_AF-A0A7Y3N412-F1
#
_entry.id   AF-A0A7Y3N412-F1
#
_cell.length_a   1.000
_cell.length_b   1.000
_cell.length_c   1.000
_cell.angle_alpha   90.00
_cell.angle_beta   90.00
_cell.angle_gamma   90.00
#
_symmetry.space_group_name_H-M   'P 1'
#
loop_
_entity.id
_entity.type
_entity.pdbx_description
1 polymer ?
#
loop_
_entity_poly.entity_id
_entity_poly.type
_entity_poly.pdbx_seq_one_letter_code
_entity_poly.pdbx_strand_id
1 'polypeptide(L)'
;MTATTATLPKAFVWRRLHSLMGLWLVLFLIEHLLTNSQAALLLGDDARGFISMVNGLHNLPYLEAIELFLLGVPILFHLVLGVKYLLTSESNSRKSDGSKVSLPEYGRNRAYTWQRITSWILVFMLVGHIVKFRFLEYPTSAKQGTETLYFAKVNMDNGLYTLAERLGVQIYDKDAIEQEKYIYRKNDTKETFREISEGFLEENSLGITGPAPTNFDPQKQIVLNSMQRFEKNVEWVQALDHYSLKPGQVVVQAKDFGTASLLIVRDTFKNPIYVFLYTIFVVSACFHAFNGFWTFLITWGVVLKAISQKAMNKFAIFLMILLTLLGLAAVWGTYWINLRS
;
A
#
# COMPACT_ATOMS: atom_id res chain seq x y z
N MET A 1 -18.71 -53.78 -17.73
CA MET A 1 -18.97 -52.34 -17.83
C MET A 1 -17.80 -51.60 -17.19
N THR A 2 -16.91 -51.04 -18.00
CA THR A 2 -15.80 -50.19 -17.50
C THR A 2 -16.38 -48.86 -17.06
N ALA A 3 -16.36 -48.59 -15.76
CA ALA A 3 -16.77 -47.31 -15.20
C ALA A 3 -15.84 -46.22 -15.75
N THR A 4 -16.34 -45.39 -16.65
CA THR A 4 -15.65 -44.18 -17.08
C THR A 4 -15.53 -43.27 -15.86
N THR A 5 -14.30 -43.05 -15.39
CA THR A 5 -14.01 -42.09 -14.32
C THR A 5 -14.55 -40.72 -14.72
N ALA A 6 -15.52 -40.21 -13.96
CA ALA A 6 -16.12 -38.91 -14.22
C ALA A 6 -15.04 -37.80 -14.12
N THR A 7 -14.73 -37.14 -15.23
CA THR A 7 -13.78 -36.02 -15.25
C THR A 7 -14.47 -34.71 -14.90
N LEU A 8 -13.93 -33.95 -13.97
CA LEU A 8 -14.46 -32.63 -13.61
C LEU A 8 -14.40 -31.66 -14.81
N PRO A 9 -15.51 -30.96 -15.14
CA PRO A 9 -15.49 -29.99 -16.23
C PRO A 9 -14.48 -28.87 -15.95
N LYS A 10 -13.63 -28.53 -16.93
CA LYS A 10 -12.65 -27.44 -16.80
C LYS A 10 -13.28 -26.11 -16.36
N ALA A 11 -14.47 -25.81 -16.88
CA ALA A 11 -15.23 -24.60 -16.52
C ALA A 11 -15.64 -24.59 -15.03
N PHE A 12 -15.91 -25.75 -14.43
CA PHE A 12 -16.17 -25.84 -12.99
C PHE A 12 -14.91 -25.50 -12.19
N VAL A 13 -13.77 -26.08 -12.55
CA VAL A 13 -12.47 -25.83 -11.88
C VAL A 13 -12.12 -24.35 -11.92
N TRP A 14 -12.22 -23.69 -13.08
CA TRP A 14 -11.92 -22.26 -13.21
C TRP A 14 -12.86 -21.35 -12.40
N ARG A 15 -14.14 -21.69 -12.30
CA ARG A 15 -15.08 -20.94 -11.43
C ARG A 15 -14.73 -21.08 -9.96
N ARG A 16 -14.30 -22.28 -9.55
CA ARG A 16 -13.85 -22.53 -8.17
C ARG A 16 -12.58 -21.76 -7.86
N LEU A 17 -11.57 -21.82 -8.73
CA LEU A 17 -10.33 -21.05 -8.55
C LEU A 17 -10.60 -19.54 -8.44
N HIS A 18 -11.39 -18.97 -9.36
CA HIS A 18 -11.78 -17.56 -9.29
C HIS A 18 -12.48 -17.20 -7.96
N SER A 19 -13.39 -18.07 -7.50
CA SER A 19 -14.11 -17.88 -6.24
C SER A 19 -13.20 -18.00 -5.01
N LEU A 20 -12.20 -18.89 -5.04
CA LEU A 20 -11.24 -19.08 -3.96
C LEU A 20 -10.30 -17.88 -3.84
N MET A 21 -9.77 -17.39 -4.97
CA MET A 21 -8.98 -16.15 -5.00
C MET A 21 -9.83 -14.97 -4.51
N GLY A 22 -11.10 -14.90 -4.91
CA GLY A 22 -12.03 -13.89 -4.41
C GLY A 22 -12.21 -13.93 -2.89
N LEU A 23 -12.36 -15.11 -2.28
CA LEU A 23 -12.41 -15.24 -0.82
C LEU A 23 -11.13 -14.73 -0.16
N TRP A 24 -9.97 -15.07 -0.72
CA TRP A 24 -8.69 -14.60 -0.20
C TRP A 24 -8.59 -13.06 -0.24
N LEU A 25 -9.05 -12.43 -1.32
CA LEU A 25 -9.09 -10.97 -1.43
C LEU A 25 -10.09 -10.32 -0.45
N VAL A 26 -11.15 -11.02 -0.02
CA VAL A 26 -12.03 -10.53 1.06
C VAL A 26 -11.26 -10.45 2.37
N LEU A 27 -10.43 -11.44 2.69
CA LEU A 27 -9.61 -11.44 3.91
C LEU A 27 -8.58 -10.30 3.87
N PHE A 28 -7.90 -10.12 2.74
CA PHE A 28 -7.02 -8.98 2.53
C PHE A 28 -7.77 -7.65 2.67
N LEU A 29 -8.95 -7.50 2.07
CA LEU A 29 -9.72 -6.27 2.17
C LEU A 29 -10.12 -5.95 3.62
N ILE A 30 -10.45 -6.96 4.43
CA ILE A 30 -10.76 -6.77 5.85
C ILE A 30 -9.54 -6.23 6.59
N GLU A 31 -8.38 -6.86 6.45
CA GLU A 31 -7.12 -6.40 7.05
C GLU A 31 -6.80 -4.97 6.58
N HIS A 32 -6.82 -4.74 5.27
CA HIS A 32 -6.52 -3.46 4.67
C HIS A 32 -7.42 -2.33 5.21
N LEU A 33 -8.73 -2.55 5.29
CA LEU A 33 -9.66 -1.53 5.81
C LEU A 33 -9.51 -1.32 7.33
N LEU A 34 -9.24 -2.39 8.09
CA LEU A 34 -8.97 -2.27 9.53
C LEU A 34 -7.72 -1.45 9.80
N THR A 35 -6.60 -1.76 9.15
CA THR A 35 -5.33 -1.02 9.25
C THR A 35 -5.52 0.45 8.83
N ASN A 36 -6.13 0.72 7.67
CA ASN A 36 -6.33 2.10 7.21
C ASN A 36 -7.28 2.91 8.09
N SER A 37 -8.33 2.28 8.65
CA SER A 37 -9.25 2.96 9.56
C SER A 37 -8.56 3.51 10.81
N GLN A 38 -7.44 2.91 11.25
CA GLN A 38 -6.67 3.41 12.39
C GLN A 38 -6.04 4.79 12.14
N ALA A 39 -5.97 5.27 10.89
CA ALA A 39 -5.52 6.63 10.61
C ALA A 39 -6.51 7.69 11.14
N ALA A 40 -7.79 7.32 11.22
CA ALA A 40 -8.87 8.18 11.66
C ALA A 40 -9.44 7.80 13.03
N LEU A 41 -9.39 6.51 13.39
CA LEU A 41 -9.82 5.99 14.68
C LEU A 41 -8.74 6.27 15.73
N LEU A 42 -9.16 6.52 16.98
CA LEU A 42 -8.33 6.99 18.10
C LEU A 42 -8.01 8.49 18.04
N LEU A 43 -9.06 9.30 18.22
CA LEU A 43 -8.95 10.76 18.37
C LEU A 43 -7.89 11.11 19.42
N GLY A 44 -6.86 11.86 19.03
CA GLY A 44 -5.85 12.39 19.94
C GLY A 44 -4.59 11.54 20.12
N ASP A 45 -4.50 10.35 19.53
CA ASP A 45 -3.31 9.49 19.59
C ASP A 45 -2.37 9.65 18.37
N ASP A 46 -2.49 10.74 17.60
CA ASP A 46 -1.68 11.02 16.40
C ASP A 46 -1.57 9.84 15.43
N ALA A 47 -2.65 9.05 15.32
CA ALA A 47 -2.74 7.84 14.50
C ALA A 47 -1.65 6.78 14.78
N ARG A 48 -1.16 6.69 16.03
CA ARG A 48 -0.20 5.66 16.47
C ARG A 48 -0.61 4.23 16.11
N GLY A 49 -1.91 3.93 16.15
CA GLY A 49 -2.44 2.63 15.73
C GLY A 49 -2.12 2.31 14.26
N PHE A 50 -2.32 3.27 13.36
CA PHE A 50 -1.96 3.14 11.95
C PHE A 50 -0.45 2.93 11.79
N ILE A 51 0.35 3.79 12.43
CA ILE A 51 1.82 3.75 12.33
C ILE A 51 2.34 2.38 12.77
N SER A 52 1.89 1.88 13.93
CA SER A 52 2.28 0.59 14.47
C SER A 52 1.92 -0.58 13.53
N MET A 53 0.68 -0.61 13.04
CA MET A 53 0.22 -1.68 12.15
C MET A 53 0.94 -1.67 10.81
N VAL A 54 1.11 -0.49 10.19
CA VAL A 54 1.84 -0.35 8.92
C VAL A 54 3.31 -0.72 9.06
N ASN A 55 3.97 -0.29 10.12
CA ASN A 55 5.35 -0.71 10.39
C ASN A 55 5.44 -2.23 10.64
N GLY A 56 4.47 -2.81 11.35
CA GLY A 56 4.39 -4.25 11.56
C GLY A 56 4.30 -5.04 10.25
N LEU A 57 3.46 -4.59 9.31
CA LEU A 57 3.34 -5.19 7.98
C LEU A 57 4.60 -4.98 7.13
N HIS A 58 5.15 -3.75 7.12
CA HIS A 58 6.35 -3.41 6.35
C HIS A 58 7.59 -4.21 6.80
N ASN A 59 7.67 -4.54 8.09
CA ASN A 59 8.81 -5.26 8.66
C ASN A 59 8.64 -6.79 8.62
N LEU A 60 7.61 -7.32 7.96
CA LEU A 60 7.46 -8.76 7.78
C LEU A 60 8.64 -9.33 6.98
N PRO A 61 9.20 -10.48 7.40
CA PRO A 61 10.23 -11.14 6.62
C PRO A 61 9.66 -11.61 5.28
N TYR A 62 10.45 -11.45 4.21
CA TYR A 62 10.05 -11.82 2.85
C TYR A 62 8.79 -11.07 2.35
N LEU A 63 8.58 -9.83 2.80
CA LEU A 63 7.41 -9.02 2.42
C LEU A 63 7.16 -9.03 0.91
N GLU A 64 8.18 -8.86 0.07
CA GLU A 64 8.02 -8.87 -1.40
C GLU A 64 7.45 -10.19 -1.92
N ALA A 65 7.88 -11.33 -1.36
CA ALA A 65 7.35 -12.64 -1.72
C ALA A 65 5.90 -12.80 -1.22
N ILE A 66 5.61 -12.33 0.01
CA ILE A 66 4.26 -12.30 0.56
C ILE A 66 3.34 -11.47 -0.34
N GLU A 67 3.74 -10.27 -0.72
CA GLU A 67 2.99 -9.39 -1.62
C GLU A 67 2.78 -10.06 -2.98
N LEU A 68 3.81 -10.66 -3.57
CA LEU A 68 3.70 -11.31 -4.88
C LEU A 68 2.75 -12.51 -4.84
N PHE A 69 2.96 -13.46 -3.94
CA PHE A 69 2.25 -14.74 -3.94
C PHE A 69 0.91 -14.68 -3.21
N LEU A 70 0.78 -13.88 -2.16
CA LEU A 70 -0.47 -13.77 -1.40
C LEU A 70 -1.34 -12.59 -1.86
N LEU A 71 -0.81 -11.59 -2.57
CA LEU A 71 -1.64 -10.49 -3.09
C LEU A 71 -1.65 -10.48 -4.61
N GLY A 72 -0.49 -10.35 -5.24
CA GLY A 72 -0.35 -10.20 -6.70
C GLY A 72 -0.97 -11.36 -7.48
N VAL A 73 -0.62 -12.59 -7.14
CA VAL A 73 -1.16 -13.79 -7.80
C VAL A 73 -2.69 -13.91 -7.61
N PRO A 74 -3.26 -13.85 -6.37
CA PRO A 74 -4.71 -13.86 -6.19
C PRO A 74 -5.44 -12.73 -6.92
N ILE A 75 -4.93 -11.50 -6.87
CA ILE A 75 -5.50 -10.36 -7.61
C ILE A 75 -5.50 -10.67 -9.11
N LEU A 76 -4.38 -11.12 -9.67
CA LEU A 76 -4.25 -11.40 -11.10
C LEU A 76 -5.23 -12.47 -11.56
N PHE A 77 -5.30 -13.61 -10.86
CA PHE A 77 -6.22 -14.69 -11.22
C PHE A 77 -7.69 -14.27 -11.07
N HIS A 78 -8.02 -13.55 -10.00
CA HIS A 78 -9.37 -13.05 -9.78
C HIS A 78 -9.77 -12.03 -10.85
N LEU A 79 -8.87 -11.10 -11.19
CA LEU A 79 -9.08 -10.06 -12.19
C LEU A 79 -9.26 -10.65 -13.60
N VAL A 80 -8.34 -11.51 -14.06
CA VAL A 80 -8.37 -12.06 -15.43
C VAL A 80 -9.63 -12.91 -15.64
N LEU A 81 -9.92 -13.83 -14.71
CA LEU A 81 -11.13 -14.65 -14.81
C LEU A 81 -12.39 -13.82 -14.58
N GLY A 82 -12.34 -12.83 -13.70
CA GLY A 82 -13.44 -11.91 -13.41
C GLY A 82 -13.82 -11.08 -14.63
N VAL A 83 -12.85 -10.50 -15.35
CA VAL A 83 -13.08 -9.78 -16.61
C VAL A 83 -13.71 -10.69 -17.66
N LYS A 84 -13.25 -11.93 -17.80
CA LYS A 84 -13.90 -12.90 -18.68
C LYS A 84 -15.38 -13.10 -18.30
N TYR A 85 -15.70 -13.25 -17.02
CA TYR A 85 -17.08 -13.40 -16.57
C TYR A 85 -17.91 -12.13 -16.68
N LEU A 86 -17.30 -10.94 -16.61
CA LEU A 86 -17.96 -9.67 -16.85
C LEU A 86 -18.42 -9.56 -18.30
N LEU A 87 -17.54 -9.89 -19.25
CA LEU A 87 -17.80 -9.79 -20.69
C LEU A 87 -18.89 -10.77 -21.16
N THR A 88 -19.10 -11.87 -20.44
CA THR A 88 -20.14 -12.86 -20.73
C THR A 88 -21.35 -12.77 -19.79
N SER A 89 -21.49 -11.67 -19.04
CA SER A 89 -22.57 -11.54 -18.05
C SER A 89 -23.88 -11.06 -18.68
N GLU A 90 -25.00 -11.60 -18.20
CA GLU A 90 -26.34 -11.21 -18.61
C GLU A 90 -27.13 -10.77 -17.37
N SER A 91 -27.81 -9.63 -17.47
CA SER A 91 -28.62 -9.07 -16.37
C SER A 91 -30.10 -9.15 -16.70
N ASN A 92 -30.88 -9.66 -15.77
CA ASN A 92 -32.34 -9.68 -15.82
C ASN A 92 -32.98 -8.88 -14.67
N SER A 93 -32.23 -7.99 -14.01
CA SER A 93 -32.71 -7.29 -12.79
C SER A 93 -33.37 -5.94 -13.05
N ARG A 94 -33.44 -5.50 -14.31
CA ARG A 94 -34.08 -4.23 -14.73
C ARG A 94 -35.41 -4.55 -15.41
N LYS A 95 -36.36 -3.62 -15.36
CA LYS A 95 -37.62 -3.73 -16.12
C LYS A 95 -37.32 -3.88 -17.62
N SER A 96 -38.15 -4.66 -18.30
CA SER A 96 -38.05 -4.97 -19.73
C SER A 96 -39.40 -4.71 -20.39
N ASP A 97 -39.36 -4.37 -21.68
CA ASP A 97 -40.51 -4.21 -22.56
C ASP A 97 -41.00 -5.56 -23.16
N GLY A 98 -40.40 -6.67 -22.75
CA GLY A 98 -40.67 -8.01 -23.27
C GLY A 98 -39.58 -8.54 -24.21
N SER A 99 -38.62 -7.70 -24.62
CA SER A 99 -37.49 -8.12 -25.47
C SER A 99 -36.45 -9.00 -24.77
N LYS A 100 -36.37 -8.91 -23.43
CA LYS A 100 -35.48 -9.71 -22.58
C LYS A 100 -36.17 -10.18 -21.32
N VAL A 101 -35.73 -11.32 -20.78
CA VAL A 101 -36.19 -11.85 -19.48
C VAL A 101 -35.91 -10.82 -18.39
N SER A 102 -36.91 -10.50 -17.58
CA SER A 102 -36.85 -9.49 -16.52
C SER A 102 -37.49 -10.04 -15.24
N LEU A 103 -36.74 -9.99 -14.15
CA LEU A 103 -37.05 -10.51 -12.82
C LEU A 103 -36.62 -9.49 -11.73
N PRO A 104 -37.11 -8.23 -11.77
CA PRO A 104 -36.62 -7.14 -10.92
C PRO A 104 -36.99 -7.31 -9.43
N GLU A 105 -38.03 -8.09 -9.11
CA GLU A 105 -38.50 -8.35 -7.75
C GLU A 105 -37.47 -9.10 -6.90
N TYR A 106 -36.61 -9.93 -7.52
CA TYR A 106 -35.65 -10.78 -6.80
C TYR A 106 -34.37 -10.03 -6.40
N GLY A 107 -34.15 -9.90 -5.09
CA GLY A 107 -32.96 -9.22 -4.54
C GLY A 107 -31.62 -9.83 -4.97
N ARG A 108 -31.56 -11.15 -5.18
CA ARG A 108 -30.33 -11.82 -5.66
C ARG A 108 -29.99 -11.44 -7.10
N ASN A 109 -30.97 -11.23 -7.96
CA ASN A 109 -30.75 -10.78 -9.34
C ASN A 109 -30.23 -9.34 -9.35
N ARG A 110 -30.76 -8.47 -8.49
CA ARG A 110 -30.21 -7.11 -8.30
C ARG A 110 -28.78 -7.15 -7.78
N ALA A 111 -28.50 -7.97 -6.77
CA ALA A 111 -27.15 -8.12 -6.22
C ALA A 111 -26.16 -8.68 -7.25
N TYR A 112 -26.60 -9.63 -8.09
CA TYR A 112 -25.86 -10.12 -9.24
C TYR A 112 -25.46 -8.95 -10.16
N THR A 113 -26.41 -8.10 -10.56
CA THR A 113 -26.14 -6.96 -11.44
C THR A 113 -25.19 -5.96 -10.81
N TRP A 114 -25.44 -5.58 -9.56
CA TRP A 114 -24.58 -4.64 -8.84
C TRP A 114 -23.17 -5.16 -8.66
N GLN A 115 -22.97 -6.47 -8.47
CA GLN A 115 -21.62 -7.03 -8.38
C GLN A 115 -20.83 -6.80 -9.68
N ARG A 116 -21.47 -6.79 -10.85
CA ARG A 116 -20.81 -6.50 -12.13
C ARG A 116 -20.51 -5.02 -12.30
N ILE A 117 -21.47 -4.16 -11.92
CA ILE A 117 -21.27 -2.71 -11.96
C ILE A 117 -20.09 -2.33 -11.07
N THR A 118 -20.07 -2.81 -9.82
CA THR A 118 -18.94 -2.55 -8.91
C THR A 118 -17.65 -3.17 -9.41
N SER A 119 -17.68 -4.36 -10.06
CA SER A 119 -16.47 -4.93 -10.66
C SER A 119 -15.83 -4.00 -11.69
N TRP A 120 -16.61 -3.38 -12.57
CA TRP A 120 -16.08 -2.43 -13.55
C TRP A 120 -15.44 -1.21 -12.87
N ILE A 121 -16.08 -0.66 -11.85
CA ILE A 121 -15.52 0.43 -11.04
C ILE A 121 -14.19 -0.01 -10.42
N LEU A 122 -14.15 -1.21 -9.83
CA LEU A 122 -12.96 -1.75 -9.17
C LEU A 122 -11.80 -1.97 -10.13
N VAL A 123 -12.02 -2.42 -11.37
CA VAL A 123 -10.95 -2.60 -12.35
C VAL A 123 -10.15 -1.30 -12.54
N PHE A 124 -10.84 -0.16 -12.69
CA PHE A 124 -10.15 1.13 -12.89
C PHE A 124 -9.61 1.71 -11.59
N MET A 125 -10.40 1.68 -10.51
CA MET A 125 -10.00 2.28 -9.24
C MET A 125 -8.87 1.51 -8.56
N LEU A 126 -8.83 0.17 -8.68
CA LEU A 126 -7.74 -0.65 -8.15
C LEU A 126 -6.41 -0.32 -8.83
N VAL A 127 -6.40 -0.19 -10.16
CA VAL A 127 -5.18 0.19 -10.89
C VAL A 127 -4.70 1.58 -10.44
N GLY A 128 -5.59 2.57 -10.40
CA GLY A 128 -5.24 3.91 -9.93
C GLY A 128 -4.72 3.93 -8.48
N HIS A 129 -5.35 3.14 -7.60
CA HIS A 129 -4.95 2.99 -6.21
C HIS A 129 -3.54 2.39 -6.08
N ILE A 130 -3.26 1.27 -6.75
CA ILE A 130 -1.96 0.61 -6.72
C ILE A 130 -0.89 1.53 -7.33
N VAL A 131 -1.15 2.14 -8.50
CA VAL A 131 -0.20 3.04 -9.15
C VAL A 131 0.18 4.20 -8.23
N LYS A 132 -0.81 4.85 -7.62
CA LYS A 132 -0.59 5.99 -6.73
C LYS A 132 0.28 5.60 -5.53
N PHE A 133 -0.14 4.63 -4.72
CA PHE A 133 0.52 4.36 -3.44
C PHE A 133 1.74 3.42 -3.54
N ARG A 134 1.80 2.52 -4.52
CA ARG A 134 2.93 1.59 -4.65
C ARG A 134 4.06 2.14 -5.52
N PHE A 135 3.76 3.02 -6.47
CA PHE A 135 4.75 3.43 -7.47
C PHE A 135 5.01 4.94 -7.49
N LEU A 136 4.00 5.79 -7.32
CA LEU A 136 4.18 7.25 -7.42
C LEU A 136 4.50 7.91 -6.08
N GLU A 137 3.88 7.44 -5.01
CA GLU A 137 3.94 8.04 -3.67
C GLU A 137 4.50 7.06 -2.63
N TYR A 138 5.17 6.00 -3.06
CA TYR A 138 5.82 5.09 -2.13
C TYR A 138 6.98 5.81 -1.40
N PRO A 139 7.07 5.72 -0.06
CA PRO A 139 8.16 6.34 0.69
C PRO A 139 9.54 5.88 0.19
N THR A 140 10.42 6.83 -0.11
CA THR A 140 11.83 6.55 -0.39
C THR A 140 12.58 6.43 0.94
N SER A 141 13.65 5.63 1.00
CA SER A 141 14.46 5.50 2.22
C SER A 141 15.94 5.82 1.97
N ALA A 142 16.62 6.26 3.03
CA ALA A 142 18.07 6.43 3.05
C ALA A 142 18.64 6.07 4.42
N LYS A 143 19.87 5.56 4.45
CA LYS A 143 20.55 5.24 5.71
C LYS A 143 21.27 6.46 6.25
N GLN A 144 21.04 6.78 7.52
CA GLN A 144 21.81 7.78 8.26
C GLN A 144 22.33 7.14 9.56
N GLY A 145 23.65 6.91 9.63
CA GLY A 145 24.23 6.16 10.74
C GLY A 145 23.77 4.70 10.79
N THR A 146 23.06 4.32 11.86
CA THR A 146 22.43 2.99 12.03
C THR A 146 20.93 3.01 11.77
N GLU A 147 20.35 4.19 11.53
CA GLU A 147 18.92 4.38 11.33
C GLU A 147 18.58 4.40 9.83
N THR A 148 17.39 3.93 9.48
CA THR A 148 16.81 4.09 8.14
C THR A 148 15.74 5.15 8.22
N LEU A 149 15.93 6.25 7.49
CA LEU A 149 14.98 7.36 7.41
C LEU A 149 14.11 7.18 6.18
N TYR A 150 12.87 7.66 6.27
CA TYR A 150 11.87 7.57 5.21
C TYR A 150 11.43 8.96 4.79
N PHE A 151 11.31 9.15 3.48
CA PHE A 151 11.04 10.42 2.84
C PHE A 151 9.78 10.32 2.02
N ALA A 152 8.91 11.32 2.13
CA ALA A 152 7.72 11.42 1.30
C ALA A 152 7.50 12.86 0.83
N LYS A 153 6.96 13.02 -0.38
CA LYS A 153 6.55 14.33 -0.90
C LYS A 153 5.10 14.61 -0.51
N VAL A 154 4.85 15.76 0.09
CA VAL A 154 3.51 16.22 0.49
C VAL A 154 3.29 17.69 0.11
N ASN A 155 2.04 18.12 0.07
CA ASN A 155 1.71 19.53 -0.12
C ASN A 155 1.72 20.24 1.23
N MET A 156 2.24 21.47 1.25
CA MET A 156 2.30 22.28 2.45
C MET A 156 0.92 22.79 2.88
N ASP A 157 0.66 22.80 4.18
CA ASP A 157 -0.51 23.42 4.80
C ASP A 157 -0.18 23.81 6.25
N ASN A 158 -0.98 24.71 6.85
CA ASN A 158 -0.69 25.25 8.19
C ASN A 158 -0.63 24.19 9.28
N GLY A 159 -1.40 23.11 9.14
CA GLY A 159 -1.42 22.04 10.13
C GLY A 159 -0.26 21.05 10.01
N LEU A 160 0.48 21.08 8.90
CA LEU A 160 1.65 20.21 8.73
C LEU A 160 2.77 20.57 9.72
N TYR A 161 2.93 21.84 10.08
CA TYR A 161 3.96 22.27 11.05
C TYR A 161 3.74 21.64 12.43
N THR A 162 2.53 21.80 12.96
CA THR A 162 2.15 21.29 14.28
C THR A 162 2.15 19.77 14.31
N LEU A 163 1.69 19.13 13.23
CA LEU A 163 1.73 17.68 13.11
C LEU A 163 3.17 17.15 13.03
N ALA A 164 4.04 17.82 12.28
CA ALA A 164 5.43 17.42 12.14
C ALA A 164 6.17 17.47 13.48
N GLU A 165 5.90 18.49 14.31
CA GLU A 165 6.42 18.56 15.67
C GLU A 165 5.95 17.38 16.53
N ARG A 166 4.64 17.06 16.53
CA ARG A 166 4.09 15.95 17.32
C ARG A 166 4.62 14.58 16.89
N LEU A 167 4.81 14.38 15.58
CA LEU A 167 5.31 13.13 15.00
C LEU A 167 6.85 13.05 14.95
N GLY A 168 7.56 14.13 15.30
CA GLY A 168 9.02 14.18 15.20
C GLY A 168 9.53 14.10 13.75
N VAL A 169 8.80 14.69 12.82
CA VAL A 169 9.07 14.72 11.37
C VAL A 169 9.77 16.03 11.01
N GLN A 170 10.77 15.95 10.14
CA GLN A 170 11.45 17.14 9.60
C GLN A 170 10.86 17.50 8.23
N ILE A 171 10.79 18.80 7.91
CA ILE A 171 10.21 19.32 6.67
C ILE A 171 11.30 20.05 5.89
N TYR A 172 11.41 19.75 4.61
CA TYR A 172 12.35 20.38 3.69
C TYR A 172 11.59 20.96 2.50
N ASP A 173 11.67 22.26 2.31
CA ASP A 173 11.27 22.90 1.06
C ASP A 173 12.41 22.84 0.03
N LYS A 174 12.17 23.39 -1.16
CA LYS A 174 13.15 23.37 -2.24
C LYS A 174 14.46 24.08 -1.87
N ASP A 175 14.37 25.21 -1.18
CA ASP A 175 15.54 26.02 -0.85
C ASP A 175 16.37 25.35 0.26
N ALA A 176 15.71 24.73 1.25
CA ALA A 176 16.34 23.91 2.26
C ALA A 176 17.08 22.71 1.65
N ILE A 177 16.48 22.01 0.68
CA ILE A 177 17.14 20.90 -0.02
C ILE A 177 18.38 21.39 -0.77
N GLU A 178 18.29 22.51 -1.49
CA GLU A 178 19.46 23.07 -2.20
C GLU A 178 20.56 23.56 -1.24
N GLN A 179 20.20 24.09 -0.07
CA GLN A 179 21.17 24.45 0.98
C GLN A 179 21.89 23.22 1.52
N GLU A 180 21.16 22.14 1.83
CA GLU A 180 21.76 20.87 2.26
C GLU A 180 22.69 20.28 1.19
N LYS A 181 22.27 20.32 -0.09
CA LYS A 181 23.11 19.93 -1.23
C LYS A 181 24.36 20.80 -1.37
N TYR A 182 24.26 22.09 -1.07
CA TYR A 182 25.40 23.01 -1.11
C TYR A 182 26.38 22.74 0.03
N ILE A 183 25.88 22.59 1.26
CA ILE A 183 26.69 22.24 2.44
C ILE A 183 27.42 20.92 2.20
N TYR A 184 26.70 19.93 1.67
CA TYR A 184 27.28 18.65 1.28
C TYR A 184 28.41 18.81 0.25
N ARG A 185 28.13 19.45 -0.90
CA ARG A 185 29.14 19.66 -1.97
C ARG A 185 30.37 20.43 -1.47
N LYS A 186 30.16 21.44 -0.62
CA LYS A 186 31.26 22.22 -0.04
C LYS A 186 32.13 21.38 0.89
N ASN A 187 31.53 20.51 1.70
CA ASN A 187 32.27 19.62 2.60
C ASN A 187 32.93 18.45 1.85
N ASP A 188 32.40 18.06 0.68
CA ASP A 188 32.96 17.05 -0.22
C ASP A 188 34.23 17.56 -0.94
N THR A 189 34.21 18.80 -1.45
CA THR A 189 35.39 19.41 -2.08
C THR A 189 36.26 20.19 -1.09
N LYS A 190 37.34 19.59 -0.54
CA LYS A 190 38.74 20.00 -0.85
C LYS A 190 39.90 19.45 0.00
N GLU A 191 39.72 18.84 1.17
CA GLU A 191 40.90 18.44 1.97
C GLU A 191 40.94 16.95 2.35
N THR A 192 39.81 16.34 2.68
CA THR A 192 39.80 14.99 3.27
C THR A 192 40.12 13.87 2.28
N PHE A 193 39.73 13.99 1.00
CA PHE A 193 39.96 12.93 0.01
C PHE A 193 41.39 12.95 -0.57
N ARG A 194 42.01 14.14 -0.67
CA ARG A 194 43.34 14.30 -1.27
C ARG A 194 44.42 13.72 -0.34
N GLU A 195 44.38 14.05 0.95
CA GLU A 195 45.32 13.53 1.95
C GLU A 195 45.21 12.01 2.16
N ILE A 196 44.00 11.46 2.12
CA ILE A 196 43.76 10.02 2.32
C ILE A 196 44.18 9.19 1.10
N SER A 197 43.96 9.70 -0.12
CA SER A 197 44.39 9.02 -1.36
C SER A 197 45.90 8.99 -1.55
N GLU A 198 46.60 10.05 -1.11
CA GLU A 198 48.06 10.15 -1.21
C GLU A 198 48.76 9.17 -0.24
N GLY A 199 48.20 8.90 0.95
CA GLY A 199 48.77 7.92 1.90
C GLY A 199 48.54 6.44 1.55
N PHE A 200 47.49 6.11 0.81
CA PHE A 200 47.17 4.72 0.43
C PHE A 200 47.94 4.22 -0.80
N LEU A 201 48.42 5.12 -1.65
CA LEU A 201 49.17 4.76 -2.86
C LEU A 201 50.64 4.37 -2.57
N GLU A 202 51.19 4.76 -1.42
CA GLU A 202 52.54 4.33 -1.00
C GLU A 202 52.59 2.85 -0.55
N GLU A 203 51.52 2.35 0.08
CA GLU A 203 51.48 0.99 0.68
C GLU A 203 51.39 -0.15 -0.36
N ASN A 204 50.97 0.16 -1.60
CA ASN A 204 50.82 -0.83 -2.68
C ASN A 204 52.11 -1.07 -3.52
N SER A 205 53.25 -0.51 -3.11
CA SER A 205 54.54 -0.69 -3.80
C SER A 205 55.36 -1.91 -3.35
N LEU A 206 54.88 -2.69 -2.37
CA LEU A 206 55.58 -3.85 -1.82
C LEU A 206 54.72 -5.12 -1.84
N GLY A 207 54.93 -5.94 -2.87
CA GLY A 207 54.89 -7.42 -2.82
C GLY A 207 53.60 -8.10 -2.34
N ILE A 208 52.85 -8.65 -3.30
CA ILE A 208 51.67 -9.51 -3.10
C ILE A 208 52.03 -10.81 -2.33
N THR A 209 51.43 -11.02 -1.15
CA THR A 209 51.14 -12.36 -0.60
C THR A 209 49.72 -12.35 -0.01
N GLY A 210 48.99 -13.46 -0.13
CA GLY A 210 47.57 -13.59 0.27
C GLY A 210 47.28 -13.23 1.74
N PRO A 211 46.00 -13.13 2.15
CA PRO A 211 45.61 -12.46 3.39
C PRO A 211 46.09 -13.26 4.60
N ALA A 212 47.26 -12.90 5.13
CA ALA A 212 47.60 -13.16 6.51
C ALA A 212 46.56 -12.44 7.40
N PRO A 213 46.17 -12.99 8.56
CA PRO A 213 45.36 -12.24 9.51
C PRO A 213 46.09 -10.94 9.86
N THR A 214 45.64 -9.83 9.28
CA THR A 214 46.20 -8.51 9.56
C THR A 214 45.70 -8.07 10.93
N ASN A 215 46.60 -7.56 11.77
CA ASN A 215 46.20 -6.89 13.00
C ASN A 215 45.25 -5.72 12.69
N PHE A 216 44.34 -5.43 13.61
CA PHE A 216 43.46 -4.26 13.50
C PHE A 216 44.30 -3.00 13.33
N ASP A 217 44.05 -2.27 12.25
CA ASP A 217 44.75 -1.04 11.90
C ASP A 217 43.83 0.17 12.15
N PRO A 218 44.12 0.98 13.18
CA PRO A 218 43.33 2.17 13.50
C PRO A 218 43.26 3.19 12.34
N GLN A 219 44.29 3.30 11.50
CA GLN A 219 44.30 4.24 10.37
C GLN A 219 43.37 3.76 9.26
N LYS A 220 43.41 2.47 8.91
CA LYS A 220 42.46 1.87 7.96
C LYS A 220 41.02 1.95 8.46
N GLN A 221 40.79 1.82 9.78
CA GLN A 221 39.47 2.02 10.36
C GLN A 221 38.98 3.46 10.23
N ILE A 222 39.85 4.46 10.46
CA ILE A 222 39.50 5.88 10.29
C ILE A 222 39.08 6.17 8.84
N VAL A 223 39.83 5.64 7.86
CA VAL A 223 39.52 5.77 6.43
C VAL A 223 38.23 5.04 6.06
N LEU A 224 38.01 3.82 6.55
CA LEU A 224 36.76 3.11 6.33
C LEU A 224 35.57 3.87 6.91
N ASN A 225 35.70 4.39 8.13
CA ASN A 225 34.67 5.17 8.80
C ASN A 225 34.40 6.52 8.11
N SER A 226 35.40 7.13 7.44
CA SER A 226 35.19 8.35 6.66
C SER A 226 34.48 8.05 5.35
N MET A 227 34.88 6.99 4.63
CA MET A 227 34.21 6.51 3.42
C MET A 227 32.75 6.10 3.69
N GLN A 228 32.48 5.34 4.75
CA GLN A 228 31.11 4.96 5.12
C GLN A 228 30.24 6.16 5.52
N ARG A 229 30.81 7.16 6.19
CA ARG A 229 30.08 8.41 6.50
C ARG A 229 29.77 9.19 5.23
N PHE A 230 30.69 9.21 4.29
CA PHE A 230 30.52 9.85 2.99
C PHE A 230 29.39 9.20 2.19
N GLU A 231 29.43 7.88 1.98
CA GLU A 231 28.39 7.14 1.25
C GLU A 231 26.99 7.34 1.86
N LYS A 232 26.87 7.31 3.20
CA LYS A 232 25.59 7.56 3.89
C LYS A 232 25.05 8.97 3.66
N ASN A 233 25.92 9.97 3.67
CA ASN A 233 25.52 11.35 3.40
C ASN A 233 25.09 11.53 1.94
N VAL A 234 25.72 10.82 0.99
CA VAL A 234 25.30 10.78 -0.42
C VAL A 234 23.89 10.20 -0.54
N GLU A 235 23.62 9.03 0.04
CA GLU A 235 22.30 8.39 -0.02
C GLU A 235 21.19 9.29 0.54
N TRP A 236 21.46 9.97 1.66
CA TRP A 236 20.52 10.89 2.29
C TRP A 236 20.19 12.11 1.40
N VAL A 237 21.21 12.79 0.85
CA VAL A 237 21.02 13.93 -0.07
C VAL A 237 20.30 13.48 -1.35
N GLN A 238 20.64 12.31 -1.88
CA GLN A 238 19.97 11.74 -3.06
C GLN A 238 18.49 11.45 -2.81
N ALA A 239 18.12 10.96 -1.62
CA ALA A 239 16.73 10.72 -1.26
C ALA A 239 15.90 12.01 -1.16
N LEU A 240 16.50 13.12 -0.72
CA LEU A 240 15.87 14.44 -0.76
C LEU A 240 15.70 14.96 -2.20
N ASP A 241 16.73 14.80 -3.04
CA ASP A 241 16.75 15.29 -4.43
C ASP A 241 15.92 14.41 -5.39
N HIS A 242 15.54 13.21 -4.97
CA HIS A 242 14.68 12.31 -5.72
C HIS A 242 13.34 12.98 -6.12
N TYR A 243 12.86 13.89 -5.28
CA TYR A 243 11.57 14.54 -5.47
C TYR A 243 11.68 15.85 -6.24
N SER A 244 11.13 15.89 -7.45
CA SER A 244 10.85 17.17 -8.11
C SER A 244 9.69 17.89 -7.42
N LEU A 245 9.98 18.99 -6.72
CA LEU A 245 9.03 19.81 -5.97
C LEU A 245 8.44 20.94 -6.81
N LYS A 246 7.11 21.07 -6.79
CA LYS A 246 6.38 22.24 -7.30
C LYS A 246 6.21 23.29 -6.20
N PRO A 247 5.85 24.55 -6.53
CA PRO A 247 5.52 25.56 -5.52
C PRO A 247 4.47 25.04 -4.53
N GLY A 248 4.73 25.21 -3.23
CA GLY A 248 3.86 24.72 -2.15
C GLY A 248 4.02 23.24 -1.82
N GLN A 249 5.01 22.53 -2.37
CA GLN A 249 5.34 21.15 -2.01
C GLN A 249 6.62 21.08 -1.19
N VAL A 250 6.68 20.10 -0.30
CA VAL A 250 7.81 19.84 0.60
C VAL A 250 8.10 18.34 0.67
N VAL A 251 9.31 18.00 1.07
CA VAL A 251 9.68 16.64 1.46
C VAL A 251 9.62 16.54 2.98
N VAL A 252 8.91 15.53 3.48
CA VAL A 252 8.93 15.17 4.90
C VAL A 252 9.91 14.03 5.13
N GLN A 253 10.67 14.10 6.21
CA GLN A 253 11.56 13.05 6.69
C GLN A 253 11.02 12.47 8.01
N ALA A 254 10.72 11.18 8.00
CA ALA A 254 10.23 10.41 9.13
C ALA A 254 11.23 9.32 9.54
N LYS A 255 11.16 8.89 10.80
CA LYS A 255 12.02 7.81 11.34
C LYS A 255 11.55 6.41 10.96
N ASP A 256 10.32 6.27 10.47
CA ASP A 256 9.71 4.99 10.17
C ASP A 256 8.76 5.09 8.97
N PHE A 257 8.52 3.94 8.33
CA PHE A 257 7.73 3.81 7.11
C PHE A 257 6.25 4.17 7.34
N GLY A 258 5.70 3.80 8.49
CA GLY A 258 4.31 4.06 8.88
C GLY A 258 4.00 5.54 8.98
N THR A 259 4.88 6.32 9.60
CA THR A 259 4.75 7.78 9.72
C THR A 259 4.82 8.47 8.35
N ALA A 260 5.76 8.09 7.48
CA ALA A 260 5.80 8.61 6.11
C ALA A 260 4.52 8.28 5.32
N SER A 261 4.06 7.02 5.41
CA SER A 261 2.83 6.56 4.78
C SER A 261 1.59 7.29 5.30
N LEU A 262 1.52 7.56 6.60
CA LEU A 262 0.42 8.31 7.22
C LEU A 262 0.32 9.71 6.62
N LEU A 263 1.46 10.40 6.44
CA LEU A 263 1.50 11.74 5.86
C LEU A 263 1.07 11.76 4.39
N ILE A 264 1.39 10.70 3.62
CA ILE A 264 0.91 10.52 2.24
C ILE A 264 -0.61 10.32 2.20
N VAL A 265 -1.16 9.48 3.08
CA VAL A 265 -2.61 9.23 3.18
C VAL A 265 -3.34 10.51 3.61
N ARG A 266 -2.81 11.21 4.62
CA ARG A 266 -3.28 12.53 5.05
C ARG A 266 -3.31 13.50 3.87
N ASP A 267 -2.19 13.64 3.16
CA ASP A 267 -2.07 14.58 2.04
C ASP A 267 -3.06 14.28 0.92
N THR A 268 -3.25 13.00 0.60
CA THR A 268 -4.21 12.53 -0.41
C THR A 268 -5.64 12.95 -0.06
N PHE A 269 -6.07 12.75 1.17
CA PHE A 269 -7.45 13.04 1.59
C PHE A 269 -7.72 14.52 1.93
N LYS A 270 -6.73 15.40 1.78
CA LYS A 270 -6.97 16.85 1.70
C LYS A 270 -7.76 17.23 0.45
N ASN A 271 -7.55 16.51 -0.65
CA ASN A 271 -8.18 16.84 -1.92
C ASN A 271 -9.61 16.23 -2.00
N PRO A 272 -10.66 17.06 -2.18
CA PRO A 272 -12.04 16.58 -2.22
C PRO A 272 -12.31 15.60 -3.38
N ILE A 273 -11.55 15.70 -4.49
CA ILE A 273 -11.68 14.76 -5.62
C ILE A 273 -11.26 13.36 -5.18
N TYR A 274 -10.13 13.22 -4.48
CA TYR A 274 -9.71 11.92 -3.96
C TYR A 274 -10.71 11.39 -2.92
N VAL A 275 -11.20 12.23 -2.01
CA VAL A 275 -12.25 11.84 -1.05
C VAL A 275 -13.49 11.26 -1.76
N PHE A 276 -13.97 11.92 -2.81
CA PHE A 276 -15.11 11.46 -3.60
C PHE A 276 -14.82 10.12 -4.31
N LEU A 277 -13.70 10.03 -5.03
CA LEU A 277 -13.33 8.81 -5.77
C LEU A 277 -13.12 7.62 -4.83
N TYR A 278 -12.42 7.82 -3.72
CA TYR A 278 -12.18 6.76 -2.74
C TYR A 278 -13.43 6.37 -1.95
N THR A 279 -14.41 7.28 -1.77
CA THR A 279 -15.73 6.93 -1.23
C THR A 279 -16.44 5.92 -2.16
N ILE A 280 -16.48 6.21 -3.46
CA ILE A 280 -17.06 5.28 -4.45
C ILE A 280 -16.29 3.97 -4.48
N PHE A 281 -14.95 4.03 -4.41
CA PHE A 281 -14.09 2.87 -4.44
C PHE A 281 -14.34 1.95 -3.24
N VAL A 282 -14.34 2.47 -2.02
CA VAL A 282 -14.57 1.72 -0.78
C VAL A 282 -15.96 1.08 -0.79
N VAL A 283 -17.01 1.85 -1.10
CA VAL A 283 -18.39 1.31 -1.16
C VAL A 283 -18.50 0.20 -2.20
N SER A 284 -17.89 0.38 -3.37
CA SER A 284 -17.88 -0.63 -4.44
C SER A 284 -17.11 -1.88 -4.03
N ALA A 285 -15.96 -1.73 -3.36
CA ALA A 285 -15.11 -2.81 -2.89
C ALA A 285 -15.82 -3.65 -1.84
N CYS A 286 -16.38 -3.01 -0.81
CA CYS A 286 -17.14 -3.69 0.22
C CYS A 286 -18.38 -4.42 -0.35
N PHE A 287 -19.17 -3.76 -1.21
CA PHE A 287 -20.30 -4.43 -1.84
C PHE A 287 -19.87 -5.66 -2.66
N HIS A 288 -18.85 -5.51 -3.50
CA HIS A 288 -18.34 -6.60 -4.33
C HIS A 288 -17.83 -7.76 -3.47
N ALA A 289 -16.99 -7.46 -2.48
CA ALA A 289 -16.35 -8.41 -1.60
C ALA A 289 -17.37 -9.22 -0.79
N PHE A 290 -18.29 -8.55 -0.10
CA PHE A 290 -19.23 -9.24 0.80
C PHE A 290 -20.40 -9.91 0.08
N ASN A 291 -20.83 -9.40 -1.08
CA ASN A 291 -21.75 -10.16 -1.94
C ASN A 291 -21.06 -11.40 -2.55
N GLY A 292 -19.78 -11.29 -2.89
CA GLY A 292 -18.92 -12.40 -3.31
C GLY A 292 -18.72 -13.44 -2.20
N PHE A 293 -18.43 -12.99 -0.98
CA PHE A 293 -18.29 -13.83 0.21
C PHE A 293 -19.57 -14.63 0.49
N TRP A 294 -20.72 -13.95 0.48
CA TRP A 294 -22.00 -14.65 0.59
C TRP A 294 -22.20 -15.70 -0.50
N THR A 295 -21.87 -15.36 -1.75
CA THR A 295 -21.96 -16.29 -2.89
C THR A 295 -20.98 -17.46 -2.76
N PHE A 296 -19.79 -17.24 -2.21
CA PHE A 296 -18.82 -18.28 -1.90
C PHE A 296 -19.42 -19.29 -0.91
N LEU A 297 -19.96 -18.82 0.22
CA LEU A 297 -20.48 -19.69 1.28
C LEU A 297 -21.57 -20.65 0.81
N ILE A 298 -22.47 -20.18 -0.06
CA ILE A 298 -23.54 -21.04 -0.61
C ILE A 298 -23.02 -21.97 -1.72
N THR A 299 -22.15 -21.48 -2.61
CA THR A 299 -21.71 -22.29 -3.77
C THR A 299 -20.73 -23.37 -3.36
N TRP A 300 -19.91 -23.14 -2.33
CA TRP A 300 -18.98 -24.12 -1.76
C TRP A 300 -19.63 -25.05 -0.74
N GLY A 301 -20.92 -24.86 -0.44
CA GLY A 301 -21.65 -25.71 0.50
C GLY A 301 -21.22 -25.54 1.96
N VAL A 302 -20.58 -24.42 2.31
CA VAL A 302 -20.24 -24.08 3.71
C VAL A 302 -21.53 -23.90 4.53
N VAL A 303 -22.57 -23.34 3.90
CA VAL A 303 -23.88 -23.13 4.54
C VAL A 303 -25.00 -23.76 3.70
N LEU A 304 -25.43 -24.97 4.10
CA LEU A 304 -26.42 -25.77 3.36
C LEU A 304 -27.87 -25.50 3.78
N LYS A 305 -28.14 -25.34 5.08
CA LYS A 305 -29.52 -25.21 5.60
C LYS A 305 -30.10 -23.82 5.30
N ALA A 306 -31.36 -23.77 4.85
CA ALA A 306 -32.04 -22.51 4.51
C ALA A 306 -32.12 -21.50 5.67
N ILE A 307 -32.32 -21.97 6.91
CA ILE A 307 -32.32 -21.12 8.11
C ILE A 307 -30.93 -20.50 8.32
N SER A 308 -29.87 -21.32 8.26
CA SER A 308 -28.49 -20.87 8.36
C SER A 308 -28.11 -19.91 7.23
N GLN A 309 -28.61 -20.14 6.01
CA GLN A 309 -28.41 -19.24 4.87
C GLN A 309 -29.02 -17.85 5.13
N LYS A 310 -30.24 -17.78 5.68
CA LYS A 310 -30.87 -16.50 6.05
C LYS A 310 -30.05 -15.75 7.11
N ALA A 311 -29.59 -16.45 8.15
CA ALA A 311 -28.77 -15.86 9.20
C ALA A 311 -27.41 -15.36 8.65
N MET A 312 -26.73 -16.20 7.86
CA MET A 312 -25.43 -15.87 7.28
C MET A 312 -25.51 -14.70 6.29
N ASN A 313 -26.59 -14.60 5.50
CA ASN A 313 -26.79 -13.45 4.63
C ASN A 313 -26.92 -12.14 5.43
N LYS A 314 -27.63 -12.14 6.57
CA LYS A 314 -27.70 -10.97 7.45
C LYS A 314 -26.32 -10.62 8.04
N PHE A 315 -25.57 -11.63 8.44
CA PHE A 315 -24.20 -11.44 8.94
C PHE A 315 -23.26 -10.85 7.87
N ALA A 316 -23.31 -11.35 6.64
CA ALA A 316 -22.53 -10.81 5.53
C ALA A 316 -22.88 -9.34 5.23
N ILE A 317 -24.17 -8.97 5.29
CA ILE A 317 -24.62 -7.58 5.14
C ILE A 317 -24.13 -6.71 6.30
N PHE A 318 -24.19 -7.21 7.54
CA PHE A 318 -23.66 -6.51 8.71
C PHE A 318 -22.17 -6.22 8.56
N LEU A 319 -21.36 -7.23 8.23
CA LEU A 319 -19.92 -7.05 7.98
C LEU A 319 -19.67 -6.05 6.84
N MET A 320 -20.42 -6.15 5.74
CA MET A 320 -20.32 -5.20 4.63
C MET A 320 -20.50 -3.76 5.09
N ILE A 321 -21.55 -3.48 5.88
CA ILE A 321 -21.83 -2.14 6.40
C ILE A 321 -20.72 -1.70 7.35
N LEU A 322 -20.35 -2.54 8.31
CA LEU A 322 -19.30 -2.23 9.29
C LEU A 322 -17.97 -1.86 8.60
N LEU A 323 -17.49 -2.71 7.69
CA LEU A 323 -16.23 -2.49 6.98
C LEU A 323 -16.31 -1.30 6.03
N THR A 324 -17.47 -1.03 5.43
CA THR A 324 -17.68 0.21 4.66
C THR A 324 -17.53 1.44 5.55
N LEU A 325 -18.14 1.45 6.74
CA LEU A 325 -18.02 2.56 7.68
C LEU A 325 -16.57 2.77 8.14
N LEU A 326 -15.84 1.69 8.43
CA LEU A 326 -14.42 1.76 8.80
C LEU A 326 -13.55 2.31 7.65
N GLY A 327 -13.79 1.85 6.41
CA GLY A 327 -13.10 2.38 5.24
C GLY A 327 -13.41 3.86 4.99
N LEU A 328 -14.67 4.27 5.14
CA LEU A 328 -15.06 5.69 5.02
C LEU A 328 -14.53 6.55 6.17
N ALA A 329 -14.37 5.98 7.37
CA ALA A 329 -13.69 6.66 8.46
C ALA A 329 -12.25 6.99 8.09
N ALA A 330 -11.51 6.09 7.44
CA ALA A 330 -10.17 6.40 6.94
C ALA A 330 -10.20 7.56 5.91
N VAL A 331 -11.09 7.50 4.91
CA VAL A 331 -11.17 8.49 3.83
C VAL A 331 -11.53 9.89 4.36
N TRP A 332 -12.54 9.99 5.22
CA TRP A 332 -13.05 11.27 5.69
C TRP A 332 -12.37 11.74 6.97
N GLY A 333 -11.99 10.83 7.86
CA GLY A 333 -11.49 11.15 9.19
C GLY A 333 -9.99 11.41 9.26
N THR A 334 -9.18 10.84 8.37
CA THR A 334 -7.71 10.97 8.46
C THR A 334 -7.28 12.43 8.47
N TYR A 335 -7.66 13.21 7.44
CA TYR A 335 -7.31 14.63 7.40
C TYR A 335 -8.34 15.52 8.13
N TRP A 336 -9.64 15.33 7.90
CA TRP A 336 -10.63 16.31 8.33
C TRP A 336 -11.00 16.26 9.81
N ILE A 337 -10.65 15.16 10.49
CA ILE A 337 -10.99 14.95 11.91
C ILE A 337 -9.71 14.83 12.74
N ASN A 338 -8.77 13.97 12.36
CA ASN A 338 -7.65 13.61 13.22
C ASN A 338 -6.38 14.42 12.94
N LEU A 339 -5.93 14.49 11.68
CA LEU A 339 -4.61 15.00 11.33
C LEU A 339 -4.67 16.35 10.60
N ARG A 340 -5.68 17.17 10.87
CA ARG A 340 -5.81 18.48 10.21
C ARG A 340 -4.65 19.40 10.62
N SER A 341 -4.32 19.40 11.91
CA SER A 341 -3.29 20.19 12.57
C SER A 341 -2.56 19.38 13.61
#